data_AF-A0A357AE13-F1
#
_entry.id   AF-A0A357AE13-F1
#
_cell.length_a   1.000
_cell.length_b   1.000
_cell.length_c   1.000
_cell.angle_alpha   90.00
_cell.angle_beta   90.00
_cell.angle_gamma   90.00
#
_symmetry.space_group_name_H-M   'P 1'
#
loop_
_entity.id
_entity.type
_entity.pdbx_description
1 polymer ?
#
loop_
_entity_poly.entity_id
_entity_poly.type
_entity_poly.pdbx_seq_one_letter_code
_entity_poly.pdbx_strand_id
1 'polypeptide(L)' 'MLIREIVNQSLTLGYLSVEAEEQLRTNLSHKYDVEDFRAFMQLQFAIMNGQVKQEARERFLVGVIH' A
#
# COMPACT_ATOMS: atom_id res chain seq x y z
N MET A 1 11.34 7.15 0.61
CA MET A 1 10.53 7.02 1.83
C MET A 1 10.69 5.63 2.39
N LEU A 2 10.67 5.50 3.71
CA LEU A 2 10.59 4.21 4.40
C LEU A 2 9.20 3.59 4.20
N ILE A 3 9.09 2.28 4.39
CA ILE A 3 7.80 1.57 4.30
C ILE A 3 6.78 2.22 5.24
N ARG A 4 7.17 2.49 6.48
CA ARG A 4 6.28 3.12 7.48
C ARG A 4 5.75 4.50 7.08
N GLU A 5 6.54 5.27 6.33
CA GLU A 5 6.13 6.61 5.87
C GLU A 5 5.05 6.48 4.79
N ILE A 6 5.26 5.57 3.82
CA ILE A 6 4.29 5.30 2.76
C ILE A 6 2.99 4.76 3.36
N VAL A 7 3.11 3.79 4.29
CA VAL A 7 1.97 3.23 5.01
C VAL A 7 1.18 4.31 5.74
N ASN A 8 1.84 5.16 6.51
CA ASN A 8 1.15 6.21 7.28
C ASN A 8 0.43 7.19 6.36
N GLN A 9 1.03 7.56 5.23
CA GLN A 9 0.36 8.40 4.23
C GLN A 9 -0.87 7.70 3.66
N SER A 10 -0.77 6.43 3.27
CA SER A 10 -1.91 5.68 2.73
C SER A 10 -3.02 5.47 3.74
N LEU A 11 -2.71 5.22 5.01
CA LEU A 11 -3.69 5.12 6.09
C LEU A 11 -4.38 6.45 6.35
N THR A 12 -3.63 7.56 6.29
CA THR A 12 -4.18 8.91 6.47
C THR A 12 -5.10 9.31 5.32
N LEU A 13 -4.72 8.99 4.09
CA LEU A 13 -5.49 9.32 2.89
C LEU A 13 -6.63 8.32 2.61
N GLY A 14 -6.58 7.12 3.20
CA GLY A 14 -7.44 6.01 2.81
C GLY A 14 -7.17 5.48 1.39
N TYR A 15 -5.98 5.75 0.85
CA TYR A 15 -5.65 5.47 -0.55
C TYR A 15 -4.19 5.06 -0.73
N LEU A 16 -3.96 4.02 -1.54
CA LEU A 16 -2.65 3.59 -2.00
C LEU A 16 -2.59 3.75 -3.52
N SER A 17 -1.79 4.72 -3.98
CA SER A 17 -1.55 4.94 -5.40
C SER A 17 -0.63 3.88 -5.99
N VAL A 18 -0.63 3.75 -7.33
CA VAL A 18 0.29 2.85 -8.03
C VAL A 18 1.75 3.20 -7.74
N GLU A 19 2.09 4.48 -7.67
CA GLU A 19 3.47 4.93 -7.40
C GLU A 19 3.91 4.57 -5.96
N ALA A 20 3.00 4.69 -5.00
CA ALA A 20 3.25 4.30 -3.61
C ALA A 20 3.40 2.78 -3.47
N GLU A 21 2.60 2.00 -4.20
CA GLU A 21 2.69 0.54 -4.26
C GLU A 21 4.02 0.06 -4.87
N GLU A 22 4.47 0.70 -5.94
CA GLU A 22 5.80 0.40 -6.53
C GLU A 22 6.95 0.72 -5.59
N GLN A 23 6.88 1.85 -4.87
CA GLN A 23 7.88 2.19 -3.85
C GLN A 23 7.88 1.18 -2.70
N LEU A 24 6.70 0.73 -2.24
CA LEU A 24 6.59 -0.34 -1.25
C LEU A 24 7.24 -1.63 -1.77
N ARG A 25 6.96 -2.02 -3.02
CA ARG A 25 7.53 -3.22 -3.64
C ARG A 25 9.05 -3.16 -3.69
N THR A 26 9.63 -2.03 -4.10
CA THR A 26 11.09 -1.83 -4.06
C THR A 26 11.62 -1.93 -2.63
N ASN A 27 11.02 -1.24 -1.67
CA ASN A 27 11.51 -1.26 -0.28
C ASN A 27 11.43 -2.67 0.36
N LEU A 28 10.35 -3.41 0.12
CA LEU A 28 10.16 -4.78 0.62
C LEU A 28 11.13 -5.79 0.00
N SER A 29 11.72 -5.47 -1.15
CA SER A 29 12.74 -6.31 -1.81
C SER A 29 14.13 -6.17 -1.17
N HIS A 30 14.32 -5.18 -0.29
CA HIS A 30 15.55 -4.96 0.47
C HIS A 30 15.36 -5.31 1.94
N LYS A 31 16.44 -5.27 2.73
CA LYS A 31 16.33 -5.43 4.19
C LYS A 31 15.53 -4.26 4.77
N TYR A 32 14.53 -4.59 5.59
CA TYR A 32 13.72 -3.65 6.37
C TYR A 32 13.68 -4.10 7.83
N ASP A 33 13.38 -3.17 8.73
CA ASP A 33 13.31 -3.44 10.17
C ASP A 33 11.92 -3.90 10.62
N VAL A 34 11.77 -4.19 11.91
CA VAL A 34 10.53 -4.73 12.47
C VAL A 34 9.39 -3.69 12.47
N GLU A 35 9.72 -2.41 12.53
CA GLU A 35 8.79 -1.30 12.46
C GLU A 35 8.19 -1.18 11.06
N ASP A 36 9.02 -1.27 10.03
CA ASP A 36 8.57 -1.30 8.64
C ASP A 36 7.73 -2.55 8.34
N PHE A 37 8.11 -3.71 8.89
CA PHE A 37 7.28 -4.92 8.80
C PHE A 37 5.89 -4.71 9.42
N ARG A 38 5.84 -4.16 10.64
CA ARG A 38 4.59 -3.92 11.36
C ARG A 38 3.70 -2.94 10.62
N ALA A 39 4.28 -1.86 10.10
CA ALA A 39 3.56 -0.89 9.30
C ALA A 39 2.98 -1.55 8.05
N PHE A 40 3.77 -2.37 7.34
CA PHE A 40 3.27 -3.10 6.18
C PHE A 40 2.09 -4.01 6.52
N MET A 41 2.16 -4.77 7.62
CA MET A 41 1.04 -5.60 8.07
C MET A 41 -0.22 -4.78 8.38
N GLN A 42 -0.07 -3.60 9.00
CA GLN A 42 -1.20 -2.69 9.25
C GLN A 42 -1.86 -2.22 7.94
N LEU A 43 -1.06 -1.89 6.94
CA LEU A 43 -1.57 -1.52 5.62
C LEU A 43 -2.35 -2.67 4.97
N GLN A 44 -1.82 -3.91 5.04
CA GLN A 44 -2.52 -5.08 4.49
C GLN A 44 -3.89 -5.28 5.16
N PHE A 45 -3.97 -5.19 6.49
CA PHE A 45 -5.25 -5.26 7.21
C PHE A 45 -6.20 -4.13 6.80
N ALA A 46 -5.71 -2.90 6.67
CA ALA A 46 -6.53 -1.75 6.29
C ALA A 46 -7.11 -1.91 4.87
N ILE A 47 -6.33 -2.47 3.93
CA ILE A 47 -6.80 -2.80 2.57
C ILE A 47 -7.87 -3.87 2.61
N MET A 48 -7.64 -4.96 3.36
CA MET A 48 -8.60 -6.07 3.49
C MET A 48 -9.93 -5.61 4.10
N ASN A 49 -9.89 -4.68 5.06
CA ASN A 49 -11.07 -4.08 5.68
C ASN A 49 -11.70 -2.95 4.85
N GLY A 50 -11.16 -2.63 3.67
CA GLY A 50 -11.65 -1.56 2.81
C GLY A 50 -11.40 -0.13 3.33
N GLN A 51 -10.56 0.02 4.35
CA GLN A 51 -10.17 1.32 4.92
C GLN A 51 -9.19 2.05 3.99
N VAL A 52 -8.40 1.29 3.22
CA VAL A 52 -7.51 1.81 2.20
C VAL A 52 -7.89 1.21 0.86
N LYS A 53 -8.20 2.07 -0.12
CA LYS A 53 -8.42 1.65 -1.51
C LYS A 53 -7.09 1.58 -2.24
N GLN A 54 -6.98 0.64 -3.18
CA GLN A 54 -5.78 0.47 -4.00
C GLN A 54 -6.08 0.87 -5.44
N GLU A 55 -5.31 1.81 -5.95
CA GLU A 55 -5.48 2.30 -7.32
C GLU A 55 -5.30 1.20 -8.37
N ALA A 56 -4.29 0.35 -8.22
CA ALA A 56 -4.02 -0.75 -9.15
C ALA A 56 -5.24 -1.68 -9.28
N ARG A 57 -5.91 -1.97 -8.16
CA ARG A 57 -7.11 -2.80 -8.12
C ARG A 57 -8.30 -2.11 -8.77
N GLU A 58 -8.48 -0.82 -8.53
CA GLU A 58 -9.53 -0.02 -9.18
C GLU A 58 -9.32 0.01 -10.71
N ARG A 59 -8.10 0.29 -11.17
CA ARG A 59 -7.74 0.29 -12.60
C ARG A 59 -7.97 -1.07 -13.24
N PHE A 60 -7.61 -2.17 -12.56
CA PHE A 60 -7.89 -3.52 -13.05
C PHE A 60 -9.39 -3.77 -13.20
N LEU A 61 -10.20 -3.43 -12.20
CA LEU A 61 -11.65 -3.61 -12.28
C LEU A 61 -12.29 -2.78 -13.40
N VAL A 62 -11.84 -1.54 -13.61
CA VAL A 62 -12.31 -0.69 -14.71
C VAL A 62 -11.95 -1.27 -16.08
N GLY A 63 -10.74 -1.83 -16.22
CA GLY A 63 -10.27 -2.46 -17.45
C GLY A 63 -10.92 -3.81 -17.77
N VAL A 64 -11.60 -4.44 -16.81
CA VAL A 64 -12.37 -5.69 -17.02
C VAL A 64 -13.82 -5.42 -17.45
N ILE A 65 -14.32 -4.18 -17.28
CA ILE A 65 -15.72 -3.81 -17.55
C ILE A 65 -15.91 -3.18 -18.96
N HIS A 66 -14.86 -3.07 -19.76
CA HIS A 66 -14.89 -2.59 -21.15
C HIS A 66 -14.39 -3.67 -22.11
#